data_AF-A0A0L0HMY8-F1
#
_entry.id   AF-A0A0L0HMY8-F1
#
_cell.length_a   1.000
_cell.length_b   1.000
_cell.length_c   1.000
_cell.angle_alpha   90.00
_cell.angle_beta   90.00
_cell.angle_gamma   90.00
#
_symmetry.space_group_name_H-M   'P 1'
#
loop_
_entity.id
_entity.type
_entity.pdbx_description
1 polymer ?
#
loop_
_entity_poly.entity_id
_entity_poly.type
_entity_poly.pdbx_seq_one_letter_code
_entity_poly.pdbx_strand_id
1 'polypeptide(L)'
;MAPQSATESTSFPRSARSQRRLSQTSLPPPGGYTVAQIFQFCAWRPLENEIPPRLNETQPLSLFWYADQHLTKSVISLQKVRDTNSEKFKRRNERVHHAQRLFLETIYLIYMDMDEDLKTSRDYRTRLPPEDQRELEGGFSENILFACQALSRGFRIRGIEHFTQELVEPARQLHAAMDALRFAFRTRALTCSSSPYLDLYPVLKDFDQAWAAFEEKICFCYFSVSYHGRPGRFDDLDMFQVLMSETILRSVQRGYIAWNQIHTFDPIVIVAIPRLCMVAGLHHMPDCVSLLRGEHGFRWFRSKEPILQRIRTHLQLLDDSSITLLEKMLVDSDLATEVQKHSTPSAEEHVSPAAEERALDAAHTLNSESEITEETPPTTEKRARFMPAIQTCSAKLRPDLGLHWLFRDICSVADDLQSGPHARDFVALMHRVFSMHAEDGDPKGKGNTVGARGADTI
;
A
#
# COMPACT_ATOMS: atom_id res chain seq x y z
N MET A 1 32.37 -41.54 70.56
CA MET A 1 33.28 -42.67 70.25
C MET A 1 32.72 -43.41 69.05
N ALA A 2 33.56 -43.87 68.12
CA ALA A 2 33.17 -44.76 67.01
C ALA A 2 33.07 -46.23 67.51
N PRO A 3 32.59 -47.19 66.69
CA PRO A 3 33.30 -47.75 65.51
C PRO A 3 32.44 -47.66 64.22
N GLN A 4 32.96 -47.63 62.98
CA GLN A 4 33.68 -48.66 62.20
C GLN A 4 32.90 -49.99 62.09
N SER A 5 32.70 -50.66 60.95
CA SER A 5 33.06 -50.48 59.52
C SER A 5 31.97 -51.20 58.66
N ALA A 6 31.99 -51.43 57.33
CA ALA A 6 33.06 -51.35 56.31
C ALA A 6 32.53 -51.08 54.87
N THR A 7 33.27 -51.60 53.88
CA THR A 7 33.22 -51.54 52.41
C THR A 7 32.13 -52.39 51.73
N GLU A 8 31.54 -51.91 50.63
CA GLU A 8 31.92 -52.34 49.26
C GLU A 8 31.27 -51.49 48.15
N SER A 9 31.96 -51.36 47.03
CA SER A 9 31.58 -50.51 45.89
C SER A 9 31.34 -51.35 44.63
N THR A 10 30.11 -51.36 44.11
CA THR A 10 29.82 -51.78 42.73
C THR A 10 28.75 -50.88 42.09
N SER A 11 28.87 -50.72 40.78
CA SER A 11 28.22 -49.68 39.98
C SER A 11 26.89 -50.12 39.36
N PHE A 12 25.90 -49.24 39.39
CA PHE A 12 24.82 -49.22 38.39
C PHE A 12 24.59 -47.78 37.89
N PRO A 13 24.43 -47.57 36.57
CA PRO A 13 24.43 -46.24 35.97
C PRO A 13 23.11 -45.50 36.22
N ARG A 14 23.19 -44.19 36.44
CA ARG A 14 22.02 -43.29 36.44
C ARG A 14 21.35 -43.33 35.07
N SER A 15 20.15 -43.90 34.99
CA SER A 15 19.27 -43.78 33.82
C SER A 15 18.89 -42.31 33.62
N ALA A 16 19.56 -41.65 32.69
CA ALA A 16 19.29 -40.27 32.35
C ALA A 16 17.96 -40.17 31.58
N ARG A 17 17.06 -39.28 32.04
CA ARG A 17 15.87 -38.86 31.29
C ARG A 17 16.26 -38.44 29.88
N SER A 18 15.93 -39.24 28.87
CA SER A 18 15.99 -38.78 27.47
C SER A 18 14.77 -37.93 27.16
N GLN A 19 14.82 -36.66 27.57
CA GLN A 19 14.01 -35.64 26.91
C GLN A 19 14.51 -35.56 25.46
N ARG A 20 13.76 -36.13 24.52
CA ARG A 20 14.00 -35.90 23.10
C ARG A 20 13.80 -34.42 22.82
N ARG A 21 14.92 -33.68 22.70
CA ARG A 21 14.91 -32.32 22.15
C ARG A 21 14.16 -32.35 20.82
N LEU A 22 13.19 -31.46 20.68
CA LEU A 22 12.83 -30.95 19.36
C LEU A 22 14.12 -30.48 18.70
N SER A 23 14.52 -31.14 17.61
CA SER A 23 15.74 -30.84 16.91
C SER A 23 15.66 -29.42 16.38
N GLN A 24 16.56 -28.55 16.85
CA GLN A 24 16.77 -27.23 16.27
C GLN A 24 16.92 -27.41 14.76
N THR A 25 16.02 -26.81 13.98
CA THR A 25 16.18 -26.68 12.54
C THR A 25 17.49 -25.94 12.29
N SER A 26 18.49 -26.67 11.80
CA SER A 26 19.79 -26.12 11.47
C SER A 26 19.60 -25.02 10.44
N LEU A 27 19.94 -23.78 10.81
CA LEU A 27 20.09 -22.69 9.85
C LEU A 27 21.02 -23.17 8.72
N PRO A 28 20.62 -23.04 7.44
CA PRO A 28 21.49 -23.44 6.33
C PRO A 28 22.77 -22.60 6.35
N PRO A 29 23.90 -23.14 5.87
CA PRO A 29 25.18 -22.41 5.85
C PRO A 29 25.09 -21.15 4.98
N PRO A 30 25.96 -20.15 5.20
CA PRO A 30 25.96 -18.89 4.46
C PRO A 30 26.50 -19.08 3.03
N GLY A 31 25.69 -19.70 2.18
CA GLY A 31 25.83 -19.79 0.74
C GLY A 31 24.53 -19.32 0.10
N GLY A 32 24.63 -18.50 -0.95
CA GLY A 32 23.54 -17.67 -1.46
C GLY A 32 22.20 -18.40 -1.63
N TYR A 33 21.13 -17.79 -1.11
CA TYR A 33 19.76 -18.29 -1.23
C TYR A 33 19.42 -18.56 -2.69
N THR A 34 18.98 -19.78 -2.99
CA THR A 34 18.51 -20.15 -4.34
C THR A 34 17.00 -20.06 -4.39
N VAL A 35 16.42 -19.56 -5.48
CA VAL A 35 14.96 -19.44 -5.66
C VAL A 35 14.27 -20.80 -5.45
N ALA A 36 14.94 -21.90 -5.80
CA ALA A 36 14.45 -23.26 -5.62
C ALA A 36 14.36 -23.74 -4.14
N GLN A 37 14.88 -22.96 -3.18
CA GLN A 37 14.63 -23.18 -1.74
C GLN A 37 13.22 -22.75 -1.33
N ILE A 38 12.63 -21.73 -1.97
CA ILE A 38 11.28 -21.21 -1.65
C ILE A 38 10.28 -22.38 -1.59
N PHE A 39 10.23 -23.16 -2.66
CA PHE A 39 9.28 -24.25 -2.87
C PHE A 39 9.57 -25.53 -2.06
N GLN A 40 10.59 -25.55 -1.21
CA GLN A 40 10.88 -26.71 -0.39
C GLN A 40 9.78 -26.92 0.66
N PHE A 41 9.73 -28.15 1.17
CA PHE A 41 8.90 -28.55 2.31
C PHE A 41 9.69 -29.53 3.17
N CYS A 42 9.19 -29.89 4.35
CA CYS A 42 9.76 -31.01 5.11
C CYS A 42 9.85 -32.29 4.26
N ALA A 43 11.01 -32.94 4.32
CA ALA A 43 11.30 -34.15 3.58
C ALA A 43 10.56 -35.34 4.20
N TRP A 44 9.61 -35.90 3.46
CA TRP A 44 8.93 -37.14 3.84
C TRP A 44 9.81 -38.35 3.51
N ARG A 45 9.92 -39.29 4.47
CA ARG A 45 10.55 -40.59 4.27
C ARG A 45 9.52 -41.66 4.62
N PRO A 46 8.97 -42.40 3.63
CA PRO A 46 8.11 -43.54 3.92
C PRO A 46 8.91 -44.61 4.66
N LEU A 47 8.24 -45.43 5.48
CA LEU A 47 8.85 -46.64 6.04
C LEU A 47 9.14 -47.64 4.89
N GLU A 48 10.18 -48.47 5.05
CA GLU A 48 10.78 -49.26 3.95
C GLU A 48 9.87 -50.31 3.26
N ASN A 49 8.59 -50.44 3.66
CA ASN A 49 7.62 -51.37 3.08
C ASN A 49 6.26 -50.73 2.74
N GLU A 50 6.15 -49.39 2.68
CA GLU A 50 4.89 -48.70 2.36
C GLU A 50 4.54 -48.78 0.86
N ILE A 51 3.39 -49.37 0.53
CA ILE A 51 2.89 -49.47 -0.85
C ILE A 51 2.14 -48.18 -1.19
N PRO A 52 2.51 -47.45 -2.27
CA PRO A 52 1.77 -46.25 -2.67
C PRO A 52 0.33 -46.59 -3.11
N PRO A 53 -0.65 -45.71 -2.85
CA PRO A 53 -2.01 -45.91 -3.32
C PRO A 53 -2.06 -45.98 -4.85
N ARG A 54 -3.02 -46.75 -5.39
CA ARG A 54 -3.29 -46.74 -6.83
C ARG A 54 -3.91 -45.40 -7.22
N LEU A 55 -3.42 -44.78 -8.30
CA LEU A 55 -4.04 -43.59 -8.87
C LEU A 55 -5.51 -43.87 -9.18
N ASN A 56 -6.40 -43.08 -8.59
CA ASN A 56 -7.83 -43.15 -8.82
C ASN A 56 -8.41 -41.73 -8.81
N GLU A 57 -8.97 -41.32 -9.95
CA GLU A 57 -9.52 -39.98 -10.16
C GLU A 57 -10.80 -39.73 -9.34
N THR A 58 -11.48 -40.79 -8.88
CA THR A 58 -12.65 -40.66 -7.99
C THR A 58 -12.30 -40.57 -6.50
N GLN A 59 -11.01 -40.56 -6.15
CA GLN A 59 -10.54 -40.49 -4.77
C GLN A 59 -9.59 -39.30 -4.59
N PRO A 60 -10.07 -38.17 -4.03
CA PRO A 60 -9.27 -36.96 -3.79
C PRO A 60 -7.92 -37.22 -3.10
N LEU A 61 -7.89 -38.15 -2.14
CA LEU A 61 -6.66 -38.47 -1.41
C LEU A 61 -5.64 -39.30 -2.24
N SER A 62 -6.11 -40.05 -3.24
CA SER A 62 -5.22 -40.67 -4.22
C SER A 62 -4.63 -39.62 -5.17
N LEU A 63 -5.48 -38.72 -5.70
CA LEU A 63 -5.02 -37.57 -6.50
C LEU A 63 -3.97 -36.73 -5.75
N PHE A 64 -4.24 -36.41 -4.48
CA PHE A 64 -3.32 -35.69 -3.60
C PHE A 64 -1.93 -36.35 -3.52
N TRP A 65 -1.87 -37.67 -3.32
CA TRP A 65 -0.60 -38.39 -3.24
C TRP A 65 0.25 -38.20 -4.49
N TYR A 66 -0.36 -38.31 -5.68
CA TYR A 66 0.35 -38.12 -6.95
C TYR A 66 0.68 -36.65 -7.24
N ALA A 67 -0.19 -35.71 -6.88
CA ALA A 67 0.06 -34.27 -7.02
C ALA A 67 1.23 -33.80 -6.14
N ASP A 68 1.28 -34.21 -4.88
CA ASP A 68 2.39 -33.94 -3.95
C ASP A 68 3.73 -34.55 -4.41
N GLN A 69 3.70 -35.78 -4.94
CA GLN A 69 4.87 -36.43 -5.54
C GLN A 69 5.33 -35.70 -6.81
N HIS A 70 4.41 -35.21 -7.63
CA HIS A 70 4.70 -34.40 -8.82
C HIS A 70 5.33 -33.05 -8.43
N LEU A 71 4.77 -32.36 -7.43
CA LEU A 71 5.32 -31.12 -6.89
C LEU A 71 6.75 -31.33 -6.34
N THR A 72 6.95 -32.37 -5.53
CA THR A 72 8.28 -32.73 -4.98
C THR A 72 9.31 -32.98 -6.10
N LYS A 73 8.94 -33.74 -7.15
CA LYS A 73 9.80 -33.99 -8.32
C LYS A 73 10.09 -32.71 -9.11
N SER A 74 9.11 -31.82 -9.27
CA SER A 74 9.27 -30.54 -9.96
C SER A 74 10.22 -29.61 -9.22
N VAL A 75 10.15 -29.53 -7.89
CA VAL A 75 11.08 -28.75 -7.06
C VAL A 75 12.51 -29.30 -7.14
N ILE A 76 12.69 -30.62 -7.03
CA ILE A 76 14.00 -31.28 -7.22
C ILE A 76 14.54 -31.04 -8.64
N SER A 77 13.67 -30.95 -9.64
CA SER A 77 14.05 -30.59 -11.02
C SER A 77 14.51 -29.14 -11.11
N LEU A 78 13.81 -28.19 -10.48
CA LEU A 78 14.19 -26.78 -10.46
C LEU A 78 15.56 -26.56 -9.81
N GLN A 79 15.83 -27.21 -8.67
CA GLN A 79 17.12 -27.15 -7.94
C GLN A 79 18.35 -27.57 -8.78
N LYS A 80 18.15 -28.37 -9.83
CA LYS A 80 19.25 -28.80 -10.74
C LYS A 80 19.67 -27.71 -11.74
N VAL A 81 18.97 -26.57 -11.81
CA VAL A 81 19.34 -25.44 -12.70
C VAL A 81 19.95 -24.32 -11.88
N ARG A 82 21.21 -23.98 -12.18
CA ARG A 82 21.95 -22.91 -11.49
C ARG A 82 21.72 -21.52 -12.07
N ASP A 83 21.48 -21.43 -13.39
CA ASP A 83 21.25 -20.17 -14.08
C ASP A 83 19.75 -19.82 -14.07
N THR A 84 19.39 -18.83 -13.24
CA THR A 84 18.02 -18.33 -13.08
C THR A 84 17.49 -17.56 -14.27
N ASN A 85 18.37 -17.04 -15.14
CA ASN A 85 17.97 -16.30 -16.33
C ASN A 85 17.71 -17.23 -17.53
N SER A 86 18.16 -18.49 -17.45
CA SER A 86 17.96 -19.47 -18.50
C SER A 86 16.50 -19.80 -18.76
N GLU A 87 16.18 -20.00 -20.04
CA GLU A 87 14.88 -20.53 -20.48
C GLU A 87 14.53 -21.89 -19.85
N LYS A 88 15.55 -22.68 -19.49
CA LYS A 88 15.41 -23.94 -18.76
C LYS A 88 14.95 -23.73 -17.31
N PHE A 89 15.35 -22.63 -16.67
CA PHE A 89 14.88 -22.27 -15.34
C PHE A 89 13.42 -21.81 -15.39
N LYS A 90 13.07 -20.87 -16.27
CA LYS A 90 11.69 -20.36 -16.43
C LYS A 90 10.67 -21.50 -16.59
N ARG A 91 10.89 -22.40 -17.55
CA ARG A 91 10.04 -23.58 -17.79
C ARG A 91 9.97 -24.57 -16.62
N ARG A 92 11.00 -24.65 -15.77
CA ARG A 92 10.95 -25.49 -14.55
C ARG A 92 10.24 -24.78 -13.42
N ASN A 93 10.36 -23.46 -13.33
CA ASN A 93 9.66 -22.63 -12.35
C ASN A 93 8.15 -22.68 -12.62
N GLU A 94 7.72 -22.44 -13.86
CA GLU A 94 6.32 -22.58 -14.32
C GLU A 94 5.72 -23.94 -13.98
N ARG A 95 6.49 -25.04 -14.12
CA ARG A 95 6.04 -26.39 -13.72
C ARG A 95 5.88 -26.56 -12.22
N VAL A 96 6.67 -25.87 -11.41
CA VAL A 96 6.50 -25.88 -9.94
C VAL A 96 5.21 -25.14 -9.58
N HIS A 97 4.99 -23.94 -10.11
CA HIS A 97 3.74 -23.18 -9.92
C HIS A 97 2.50 -23.98 -10.40
N HIS A 98 2.56 -24.63 -11.57
CA HIS A 98 1.49 -25.50 -12.03
C HIS A 98 1.27 -26.72 -11.11
N ALA A 99 2.35 -27.36 -10.63
CA ALA A 99 2.25 -28.47 -9.67
C ALA A 99 1.71 -28.03 -8.29
N GLN A 100 1.95 -26.78 -7.89
CA GLN A 100 1.36 -26.19 -6.68
C GLN A 100 -0.16 -26.02 -6.82
N ARG A 101 -0.65 -25.55 -7.98
CA ARG A 101 -2.10 -25.44 -8.24
C ARG A 101 -2.80 -26.80 -8.15
N LEU A 102 -2.29 -27.81 -8.87
CA LEU A 102 -2.83 -29.18 -8.80
C LEU A 102 -2.81 -29.74 -7.37
N PHE A 103 -1.74 -29.49 -6.62
CA PHE A 103 -1.64 -29.90 -5.22
C PHE A 103 -2.70 -29.22 -4.34
N LEU A 104 -2.87 -27.89 -4.46
CA LEU A 104 -3.89 -27.13 -3.73
C LEU A 104 -5.33 -27.54 -4.10
N GLU A 105 -5.58 -27.81 -5.39
CA GLU A 105 -6.85 -28.32 -5.90
C GLU A 105 -7.23 -29.66 -5.25
N THR A 106 -6.28 -30.59 -5.11
CA THR A 106 -6.55 -31.88 -4.42
C THR A 106 -6.82 -31.75 -2.93
N ILE A 107 -6.29 -30.72 -2.27
CA ILE A 107 -6.67 -30.38 -0.88
C ILE A 107 -8.08 -29.77 -0.87
N TYR A 108 -8.38 -28.89 -1.81
CA TYR A 108 -9.67 -28.21 -1.93
C TYR A 108 -10.83 -29.20 -2.14
N LEU A 109 -10.62 -30.27 -2.91
CA LEU A 109 -11.62 -31.34 -3.06
C LEU A 109 -12.04 -31.97 -1.72
N ILE A 110 -11.11 -32.18 -0.78
CA ILE A 110 -11.43 -32.74 0.55
C ILE A 110 -11.98 -31.65 1.48
N TYR A 111 -11.50 -30.41 1.34
CA TYR A 111 -12.00 -29.27 2.09
C TYR A 111 -13.46 -28.92 1.75
N MET A 112 -13.90 -29.12 0.50
CA MET A 112 -15.29 -28.90 0.10
C MET A 112 -16.28 -29.82 0.82
N ASP A 113 -15.90 -31.09 1.03
CA ASP A 113 -16.70 -32.07 1.79
C ASP A 113 -16.73 -31.81 3.32
N MET A 114 -15.92 -30.86 3.82
CA MET A 114 -15.89 -30.49 5.25
C MET A 114 -17.12 -29.65 5.64
N ASP A 115 -17.63 -29.85 6.86
CA ASP A 115 -18.77 -29.09 7.39
C ASP A 115 -18.49 -27.58 7.44
N GLU A 116 -19.46 -26.74 7.07
CA GLU A 116 -19.31 -25.28 7.04
C GLU A 116 -18.94 -24.68 8.42
N ASP A 117 -19.48 -25.22 9.52
CA ASP A 117 -19.16 -24.78 10.90
C ASP A 117 -17.68 -25.03 11.30
N LEU A 118 -16.95 -25.84 10.52
CA LEU A 118 -15.52 -26.07 10.71
C LEU A 118 -14.65 -25.14 9.84
N LYS A 119 -15.23 -24.51 8.80
CA LYS A 119 -14.54 -23.61 7.88
C LYS A 119 -14.38 -22.22 8.51
N THR A 120 -13.25 -21.60 8.25
CA THR A 120 -12.92 -20.25 8.71
C THR A 120 -13.54 -19.23 7.75
N SER A 121 -14.23 -18.23 8.29
CA SER A 121 -14.85 -17.19 7.47
C SER A 121 -13.86 -16.54 6.50
N ARG A 122 -14.34 -16.25 5.29
CA ARG A 122 -13.65 -15.51 4.24
C ARG A 122 -14.26 -14.14 3.97
N ASP A 123 -15.07 -13.62 4.90
CA ASP A 123 -15.80 -12.35 4.76
C ASP A 123 -14.89 -11.17 4.41
N TYR A 124 -13.63 -11.20 4.83
CA TYR A 124 -12.64 -10.18 4.48
C TYR A 124 -12.45 -9.99 2.97
N ARG A 125 -12.70 -11.03 2.16
CA ARG A 125 -12.63 -10.94 0.69
C ARG A 125 -13.64 -9.95 0.11
N THR A 126 -14.79 -9.73 0.77
CA THR A 126 -15.78 -8.71 0.35
C THR A 126 -15.25 -7.27 0.44
N ARG A 127 -14.20 -7.04 1.25
CA ARG A 127 -13.52 -5.75 1.39
C ARG A 127 -12.36 -5.58 0.39
N LEU A 128 -12.07 -6.60 -0.42
CA LEU A 128 -11.07 -6.54 -1.48
C LEU A 128 -11.72 -6.02 -2.79
N PRO A 129 -10.93 -5.54 -3.76
CA PRO A 129 -11.41 -5.14 -5.08
C PRO A 129 -12.08 -6.28 -5.85
N PRO A 130 -13.01 -5.99 -6.79
CA PRO A 130 -13.65 -7.03 -7.61
C PRO A 130 -12.68 -7.91 -8.39
N GLU A 131 -11.53 -7.37 -8.79
CA GLU A 131 -10.46 -8.07 -9.51
C GLU A 131 -9.82 -9.14 -8.62
N ASP A 132 -9.39 -8.74 -7.43
CA ASP A 132 -8.77 -9.63 -6.44
C ASP A 132 -9.76 -10.65 -5.89
N GLN A 133 -11.05 -10.28 -5.77
CA GLN A 133 -12.13 -11.23 -5.44
C GLN A 133 -12.18 -12.38 -6.46
N ARG A 134 -12.19 -12.08 -7.77
CA ARG A 134 -12.24 -13.08 -8.84
C ARG A 134 -11.00 -13.98 -8.89
N GLU A 135 -9.83 -13.50 -8.49
CA GLU A 135 -8.62 -14.34 -8.39
C GLU A 135 -8.61 -15.27 -7.17
N LEU A 136 -9.43 -14.97 -6.14
CA LEU A 136 -9.56 -15.76 -4.91
C LEU A 136 -10.80 -16.68 -4.93
N GLU A 137 -11.75 -16.44 -5.82
CA GLU A 137 -12.84 -17.36 -6.15
C GLU A 137 -12.30 -18.72 -6.63
N GLY A 138 -12.94 -19.82 -6.23
CA GLY A 138 -12.56 -21.18 -6.65
C GLY A 138 -11.53 -21.91 -5.78
N GLY A 139 -11.04 -21.31 -4.68
CA GLY A 139 -10.37 -22.06 -3.59
C GLY A 139 -9.06 -21.47 -3.07
N PHE A 140 -8.03 -22.32 -2.97
CA PHE A 140 -6.71 -21.95 -2.45
C PHE A 140 -5.78 -21.47 -3.58
N SER A 141 -5.42 -20.19 -3.56
CA SER A 141 -4.57 -19.58 -4.59
C SER A 141 -3.09 -19.94 -4.46
N GLU A 142 -2.46 -20.28 -5.59
CA GLU A 142 -1.03 -20.59 -5.68
C GLU A 142 -0.14 -19.37 -5.39
N ASN A 143 -0.59 -18.16 -5.75
CA ASN A 143 0.12 -16.91 -5.44
C ASN A 143 0.30 -16.73 -3.92
N ILE A 144 -0.73 -17.08 -3.14
CA ILE A 144 -0.72 -17.03 -1.67
C ILE A 144 0.25 -18.09 -1.10
N LEU A 145 0.22 -19.32 -1.63
CA LEU A 145 1.16 -20.38 -1.20
C LEU A 145 2.62 -19.99 -1.50
N PHE A 146 2.90 -19.44 -2.69
CA PHE A 146 4.23 -18.96 -3.07
C PHE A 146 4.71 -17.84 -2.15
N ALA A 147 3.85 -16.87 -1.84
CA ALA A 147 4.17 -15.78 -0.93
C ALA A 147 4.48 -16.27 0.50
N CYS A 148 3.65 -17.18 1.04
CA CYS A 148 3.90 -17.86 2.31
C CYS A 148 5.27 -18.57 2.33
N GLN A 149 5.55 -19.34 1.27
CA GLN A 149 6.82 -20.07 1.13
C GLN A 149 8.04 -19.14 1.06
N ALA A 150 7.92 -17.99 0.39
CA ALA A 150 8.98 -17.00 0.28
C ALA A 150 9.26 -16.32 1.63
N LEU A 151 8.21 -15.77 2.27
CA LEU A 151 8.31 -15.04 3.53
C LEU A 151 8.79 -15.92 4.69
N SER A 152 8.25 -17.14 4.81
CA SER A 152 8.68 -18.11 5.84
C SER A 152 10.17 -18.44 5.80
N ARG A 153 10.81 -18.29 4.63
CA ARG A 153 12.25 -18.50 4.38
C ARG A 153 13.09 -17.22 4.41
N GLY A 154 12.50 -16.08 4.74
CA GLY A 154 13.20 -14.79 4.81
C GLY A 154 13.45 -14.12 3.46
N PHE A 155 12.79 -14.56 2.38
CA PHE A 155 12.75 -13.77 1.14
C PHE A 155 11.78 -12.60 1.33
N ARG A 156 12.11 -11.45 0.72
CA ARG A 156 11.23 -10.28 0.66
C ARG A 156 10.41 -10.31 -0.63
N ILE A 157 9.15 -9.95 -0.52
CA ILE A 157 8.24 -9.83 -1.67
C ILE A 157 8.29 -8.39 -2.19
N ARG A 158 8.48 -8.23 -3.50
CA ARG A 158 8.63 -6.93 -4.15
C ARG A 158 7.32 -6.13 -4.10
N GLY A 159 7.38 -4.88 -3.66
CA GLY A 159 6.25 -3.97 -3.55
C GLY A 159 5.69 -3.85 -2.12
N ILE A 160 5.76 -4.92 -1.33
CA ILE A 160 5.27 -5.00 0.06
C ILE A 160 6.42 -5.20 1.08
N GLU A 161 7.65 -4.78 0.74
CA GLU A 161 8.84 -5.08 1.54
C GLU A 161 8.75 -4.58 2.99
N HIS A 162 8.05 -3.48 3.24
CA HIS A 162 7.84 -2.89 4.57
C HIS A 162 6.99 -3.80 5.48
N PHE A 163 5.96 -4.44 4.95
CA PHE A 163 5.10 -5.39 5.69
C PHE A 163 5.76 -6.74 5.99
N THR A 164 7.01 -6.98 5.53
CA THR A 164 7.69 -8.28 5.71
C THR A 164 7.69 -8.76 7.17
N GLN A 165 7.93 -7.87 8.14
CA GLN A 165 7.98 -8.24 9.56
C GLN A 165 6.65 -8.77 10.09
N GLU A 166 5.53 -8.16 9.67
CA GLU A 166 4.18 -8.53 10.09
C GLU A 166 3.68 -9.82 9.43
N LEU A 167 4.14 -10.07 8.20
CA LEU A 167 3.74 -11.24 7.40
C LEU A 167 4.58 -12.50 7.67
N VAL A 168 5.82 -12.37 8.17
CA VAL A 168 6.73 -13.51 8.38
C VAL A 168 6.16 -14.55 9.36
N GLU A 169 5.54 -14.13 10.46
CA GLU A 169 5.03 -15.07 11.46
C GLU A 169 3.76 -15.81 10.99
N PRO A 170 2.72 -15.14 10.45
CA PRO A 170 1.61 -15.80 9.76
C PRO A 170 2.07 -16.72 8.62
N ALA A 171 3.09 -16.32 7.84
CA ALA A 171 3.65 -17.16 6.79
C ALA A 171 4.28 -18.45 7.33
N ARG A 172 4.97 -18.40 8.48
CA ARG A 172 5.53 -19.59 9.15
C ARG A 172 4.45 -20.50 9.69
N GLN A 173 3.40 -19.95 10.29
CA GLN A 173 2.27 -20.70 10.81
C GLN A 173 1.55 -21.47 9.70
N LEU A 174 1.26 -20.81 8.57
CA LEU A 174 0.71 -21.47 7.39
C LEU A 174 1.66 -22.53 6.81
N HIS A 175 2.96 -22.25 6.74
CA HIS A 175 3.92 -23.23 6.22
C HIS A 175 4.00 -24.49 7.11
N ALA A 176 3.97 -24.32 8.43
CA ALA A 176 3.96 -25.42 9.39
C ALA A 176 2.65 -26.22 9.35
N ALA A 177 1.50 -25.55 9.26
CA ALA A 177 0.19 -26.21 9.11
C ALA A 177 0.10 -27.00 7.80
N MET A 178 0.66 -26.47 6.70
CA MET A 178 0.75 -27.18 5.43
C MET A 178 1.66 -28.43 5.51
N ASP A 179 2.79 -28.37 6.22
CA ASP A 179 3.63 -29.57 6.41
C ASP A 179 2.96 -30.61 7.32
N ALA A 180 2.18 -30.20 8.33
CA ALA A 180 1.36 -31.09 9.15
C ALA A 180 0.23 -31.75 8.34
N LEU A 181 -0.49 -30.98 7.51
CA LEU A 181 -1.51 -31.48 6.59
C LEU A 181 -0.91 -32.50 5.62
N ARG A 182 0.24 -32.18 5.00
CA ARG A 182 0.95 -33.10 4.11
C ARG A 182 1.40 -34.38 4.81
N PHE A 183 1.78 -34.31 6.09
CA PHE A 183 2.12 -35.50 6.88
C PHE A 183 0.89 -36.39 7.08
N ALA A 184 -0.21 -35.82 7.57
CA ALA A 184 -1.45 -36.54 7.86
C ALA A 184 -2.07 -37.16 6.58
N PHE A 185 -2.16 -36.38 5.50
CA PHE A 185 -2.74 -36.83 4.23
C PHE A 185 -1.91 -37.95 3.61
N ARG A 186 -0.57 -37.90 3.66
CA ARG A 186 0.28 -39.00 3.20
C ARG A 186 0.09 -40.27 4.02
N THR A 187 0.07 -40.15 5.36
CA THR A 187 -0.18 -41.28 6.28
C THR A 187 -1.53 -41.93 5.97
N ARG A 188 -2.58 -41.12 5.75
CA ARG A 188 -3.90 -41.61 5.42
C ARG A 188 -3.96 -42.22 4.02
N ALA A 189 -3.34 -41.58 3.02
CA ALA A 189 -3.33 -42.09 1.64
C ALA A 189 -2.75 -43.51 1.53
N LEU A 190 -1.71 -43.81 2.32
CA LEU A 190 -1.03 -45.12 2.39
C LEU A 190 -1.83 -46.19 3.16
N THR A 191 -2.63 -45.79 4.14
CA THR A 191 -3.43 -46.72 4.95
C THR A 191 -4.82 -46.98 4.35
N CYS A 192 -5.49 -45.93 3.86
CA CYS A 192 -6.76 -46.01 3.16
C CYS A 192 -7.04 -44.71 2.38
N SER A 193 -7.19 -44.78 1.05
CA SER A 193 -7.42 -43.60 0.20
C SER A 193 -8.90 -43.21 0.04
N SER A 194 -9.84 -44.04 0.49
CA SER A 194 -11.29 -43.80 0.34
C SER A 194 -11.87 -42.93 1.45
N SER A 195 -12.92 -42.19 1.08
CA SER A 195 -13.91 -41.55 1.96
C SER A 195 -14.51 -42.56 2.96
N PRO A 196 -14.96 -42.14 4.16
CA PRO A 196 -15.01 -40.78 4.69
C PRO A 196 -13.63 -40.23 5.11
N TYR A 197 -13.50 -38.90 5.14
CA TYR A 197 -12.27 -38.17 5.46
C TYR A 197 -12.30 -37.43 6.82
N LEU A 198 -13.25 -37.77 7.70
CA LEU A 198 -13.47 -37.12 8.99
C LEU A 198 -12.22 -37.07 9.89
N ASP A 199 -11.33 -38.06 9.80
CA ASP A 199 -10.07 -38.11 10.53
C ASP A 199 -9.04 -37.05 10.08
N LEU A 200 -9.22 -36.47 8.89
CA LEU A 200 -8.41 -35.38 8.34
C LEU A 200 -8.97 -34.00 8.67
N TYR A 201 -10.22 -33.89 9.17
CA TYR A 201 -10.87 -32.59 9.42
C TYR A 201 -10.14 -31.73 10.48
N PRO A 202 -9.57 -32.29 11.58
CA PRO A 202 -8.82 -31.47 12.54
C PRO A 202 -7.61 -30.76 11.92
N VAL A 203 -6.81 -31.48 11.12
CA VAL A 203 -5.62 -30.87 10.48
C VAL A 203 -5.99 -29.97 9.30
N LEU A 204 -7.10 -30.25 8.61
CA LEU A 204 -7.68 -29.34 7.61
C LEU A 204 -8.14 -28.03 8.24
N LYS A 205 -8.74 -28.07 9.44
CA LYS A 205 -9.18 -26.89 10.17
C LYS A 205 -7.99 -26.02 10.62
N ASP A 206 -6.95 -26.63 11.19
CA ASP A 206 -5.72 -25.92 11.57
C ASP A 206 -5.05 -25.25 10.35
N PHE A 207 -5.01 -25.96 9.23
CA PHE A 207 -4.54 -25.44 7.94
C PHE A 207 -5.40 -24.29 7.42
N ASP A 208 -6.72 -24.44 7.43
CA ASP A 208 -7.66 -23.45 6.93
C ASP A 208 -7.64 -22.14 7.75
N GLN A 209 -7.54 -22.25 9.09
CA GLN A 209 -7.36 -21.09 9.97
C GLN A 209 -6.06 -20.35 9.68
N ALA A 210 -4.95 -21.08 9.54
CA ALA A 210 -3.67 -20.49 9.19
C ALA A 210 -3.67 -19.89 7.77
N TRP A 211 -4.42 -20.49 6.84
CA TRP A 211 -4.58 -19.96 5.49
C TRP A 211 -5.35 -18.65 5.51
N ALA A 212 -6.53 -18.62 6.13
CA ALA A 212 -7.35 -17.42 6.25
C ALA A 212 -6.57 -16.26 6.89
N ALA A 213 -5.88 -16.52 8.01
CA ALA A 213 -5.11 -15.51 8.73
C ALA A 213 -3.90 -14.95 7.95
N PHE A 214 -3.28 -15.77 7.08
CA PHE A 214 -2.21 -15.30 6.19
C PHE A 214 -2.75 -14.60 4.94
N GLU A 215 -3.76 -15.18 4.30
CA GLU A 215 -4.42 -14.63 3.10
C GLU A 215 -5.02 -13.26 3.39
N GLU A 216 -5.79 -13.10 4.47
CA GLU A 216 -6.35 -11.81 4.88
C GLU A 216 -5.26 -10.74 4.99
N LYS A 217 -4.20 -11.04 5.75
CA LYS A 217 -3.10 -10.10 5.98
C LYS A 217 -2.36 -9.75 4.70
N ILE A 218 -1.97 -10.73 3.89
CA ILE A 218 -1.20 -10.43 2.67
C ILE A 218 -2.06 -9.73 1.61
N CYS A 219 -3.35 -10.08 1.50
CA CYS A 219 -4.28 -9.35 0.65
C CYS A 219 -4.47 -7.91 1.14
N PHE A 220 -4.55 -7.63 2.44
CA PHE A 220 -4.59 -6.25 2.92
C PHE A 220 -3.26 -5.51 2.82
N CYS A 221 -2.10 -6.18 2.90
CA CYS A 221 -0.80 -5.57 2.58
C CYS A 221 -0.72 -5.19 1.10
N TYR A 222 -1.14 -6.07 0.19
CA TYR A 222 -1.24 -5.76 -1.23
C TYR A 222 -2.30 -4.69 -1.51
N PHE A 223 -3.47 -4.72 -0.87
CA PHE A 223 -4.48 -3.67 -1.00
C PHE A 223 -3.94 -2.32 -0.50
N SER A 224 -3.25 -2.31 0.64
CA SER A 224 -2.59 -1.12 1.19
C SER A 224 -1.46 -0.60 0.30
N VAL A 225 -0.91 -1.41 -0.60
CA VAL A 225 0.03 -0.97 -1.64
C VAL A 225 -0.67 -0.54 -2.92
N SER A 226 -1.59 -1.35 -3.46
CA SER A 226 -2.28 -1.09 -4.72
C SER A 226 -3.31 0.04 -4.65
N TYR A 227 -3.91 0.29 -3.47
CA TYR A 227 -4.98 1.28 -3.26
C TYR A 227 -4.62 2.37 -2.26
N HIS A 228 -3.56 2.18 -1.46
CA HIS A 228 -3.03 3.22 -0.57
C HIS A 228 -1.54 3.52 -0.75
N GLY A 229 -0.72 2.69 -1.41
CA GLY A 229 0.72 2.64 -1.15
C GLY A 229 1.64 2.42 -2.36
N ARG A 230 1.21 2.87 -3.54
CA ARG A 230 2.05 3.32 -4.68
C ARG A 230 1.13 3.74 -5.82
N PRO A 231 0.89 5.05 -6.02
CA PRO A 231 0.17 5.53 -7.18
C PRO A 231 0.81 4.98 -8.47
N GLY A 232 0.02 4.23 -9.23
CA GLY A 232 0.20 4.09 -10.66
C GLY A 232 0.26 5.48 -11.29
N ARG A 233 0.80 5.57 -12.51
CA ARG A 233 0.79 6.85 -13.25
C ARG A 233 -0.63 7.38 -13.51
N PHE A 234 -1.65 6.51 -13.41
CA PHE A 234 -3.05 6.83 -13.59
C PHE A 234 -3.68 7.36 -12.31
N ASP A 235 -3.47 6.71 -11.15
CA ASP A 235 -4.03 7.12 -9.86
C ASP A 235 -3.63 8.55 -9.48
N ASP A 236 -2.37 8.94 -9.71
CA ASP A 236 -1.90 10.33 -9.56
C ASP A 236 -2.74 11.29 -10.43
N LEU A 237 -2.86 10.99 -11.73
CA LEU A 237 -3.55 11.81 -12.71
C LEU A 237 -5.05 11.94 -12.37
N ASP A 238 -5.68 10.85 -11.95
CA ASP A 238 -7.11 10.80 -11.65
C ASP A 238 -7.41 11.52 -10.32
N MET A 239 -6.53 11.41 -9.31
CA MET A 239 -6.61 12.24 -8.10
C MET A 239 -6.47 13.74 -8.42
N PHE A 240 -5.51 14.12 -9.27
CA PHE A 240 -5.34 15.51 -9.68
C PHE A 240 -6.48 15.99 -10.60
N GLN A 241 -7.11 15.09 -11.36
CA GLN A 241 -8.34 15.35 -12.13
C GLN A 241 -9.50 15.77 -11.23
N VAL A 242 -9.67 15.08 -10.10
CA VAL A 242 -10.69 15.41 -9.08
C VAL A 242 -10.38 16.75 -8.44
N LEU A 243 -9.14 16.99 -7.98
CA LEU A 243 -8.73 18.28 -7.41
C LEU A 243 -8.96 19.44 -8.38
N MET A 244 -8.63 19.26 -9.67
CA MET A 244 -8.83 20.29 -10.69
C MET A 244 -10.32 20.55 -10.97
N SER A 245 -11.13 19.51 -11.00
CA SER A 245 -12.59 19.62 -11.20
C SER A 245 -13.27 20.35 -10.04
N GLU A 246 -12.90 20.05 -8.80
CA GLU A 246 -13.44 20.74 -7.63
C GLU A 246 -12.89 22.18 -7.52
N THR A 247 -11.64 22.41 -7.93
CA THR A 247 -11.08 23.77 -8.06
C THR A 247 -11.84 24.60 -9.09
N ILE A 248 -12.20 24.03 -10.24
CA ILE A 248 -13.06 24.66 -11.25
C ILE A 248 -14.41 25.04 -10.64
N LEU A 249 -15.09 24.08 -10.01
CA LEU A 249 -16.41 24.30 -9.42
C LEU A 249 -16.37 25.41 -8.37
N ARG A 250 -15.38 25.39 -7.46
CA ARG A 250 -15.15 26.43 -6.47
C ARG A 250 -14.86 27.80 -7.11
N SER A 251 -14.04 27.85 -8.15
CA SER A 251 -13.67 29.10 -8.84
C SER A 251 -14.88 29.76 -9.50
N VAL A 252 -15.79 28.97 -10.07
CA VAL A 252 -17.05 29.46 -10.63
C VAL A 252 -18.02 29.90 -9.53
N GLN A 253 -18.15 29.13 -8.45
CA GLN A 253 -18.98 29.53 -7.29
C GLN A 253 -18.52 30.83 -6.63
N ARG A 254 -17.20 31.08 -6.60
CA ARG A 254 -16.59 32.33 -6.09
C ARG A 254 -16.61 33.48 -7.10
N GLY A 255 -17.01 33.23 -8.35
CA GLY A 255 -17.05 34.23 -9.41
C GLY A 255 -15.68 34.67 -9.93
N TYR A 256 -14.64 33.85 -9.73
CA TYR A 256 -13.28 34.12 -10.23
C TYR A 256 -13.15 33.81 -11.73
N ILE A 257 -13.88 32.80 -12.19
CA ILE A 257 -13.87 32.28 -13.56
C ILE A 257 -15.33 32.00 -13.97
N ALA A 258 -15.70 32.26 -15.22
CA ALA A 258 -17.01 31.91 -15.75
C ALA A 258 -16.98 30.63 -16.62
N TRP A 259 -18.09 29.87 -16.64
CA TRP A 259 -18.18 28.61 -17.40
C TRP A 259 -17.83 28.76 -18.88
N ASN A 260 -18.22 29.88 -19.51
CA ASN A 260 -17.90 30.16 -20.90
C ASN A 260 -16.38 30.19 -21.16
N GLN A 261 -15.58 30.69 -20.22
CA GLN A 261 -14.12 30.74 -20.35
C GLN A 261 -13.49 29.34 -20.32
N ILE A 262 -14.09 28.41 -19.56
CA ILE A 262 -13.68 26.99 -19.54
C ILE A 262 -14.06 26.34 -20.87
N HIS A 263 -15.29 26.57 -21.33
CA HIS A 263 -15.81 26.03 -22.61
C HIS A 263 -15.02 26.51 -23.84
N THR A 264 -14.55 27.76 -23.83
CA THR A 264 -13.73 28.32 -24.91
C THR A 264 -12.23 28.06 -24.76
N PHE A 265 -11.79 27.35 -23.71
CA PHE A 265 -10.36 27.17 -23.39
C PHE A 265 -9.60 28.51 -23.33
N ASP A 266 -10.18 29.50 -22.63
CA ASP A 266 -9.61 30.85 -22.46
C ASP A 266 -8.18 30.76 -21.89
N PRO A 267 -7.18 31.45 -22.49
CA PRO A 267 -5.83 31.52 -21.95
C PRO A 267 -5.75 31.89 -20.47
N ILE A 268 -6.69 32.70 -19.97
CA ILE A 268 -6.77 33.06 -18.54
C ILE A 268 -7.02 31.80 -17.69
N VAL A 269 -7.96 30.93 -18.05
CA VAL A 269 -8.27 29.73 -17.24
C VAL A 269 -7.19 28.66 -17.35
N ILE A 270 -6.50 28.58 -18.50
CA ILE A 270 -5.35 27.69 -18.72
C ILE A 270 -4.21 28.03 -17.74
N VAL A 271 -4.02 29.30 -17.39
CA VAL A 271 -2.99 29.75 -16.43
C VAL A 271 -3.52 29.76 -14.99
N ALA A 272 -4.75 30.24 -14.77
CA ALA A 272 -5.32 30.43 -13.45
C ALA A 272 -5.68 29.13 -12.72
N ILE A 273 -6.29 28.15 -13.42
CA ILE A 273 -6.76 26.91 -12.77
C ILE A 273 -5.59 26.12 -12.12
N PRO A 274 -4.43 25.88 -12.77
CA PRO A 274 -3.27 25.27 -12.13
C PRO A 274 -2.81 25.98 -10.85
N ARG A 275 -2.77 27.31 -10.88
CA ARG A 275 -2.34 28.15 -9.75
C ARG A 275 -3.33 28.07 -8.59
N LEU A 276 -4.63 28.10 -8.89
CA LEU A 276 -5.69 27.89 -7.90
C LEU A 276 -5.70 26.45 -7.34
N CYS A 277 -5.35 25.44 -8.14
CA CYS A 277 -5.24 24.04 -7.66
C CYS A 277 -4.18 23.91 -6.56
N MET A 278 -3.10 24.72 -6.60
CA MET A 278 -2.10 24.74 -5.54
C MET A 278 -2.68 25.25 -4.22
N VAL A 279 -3.44 26.35 -4.23
CA VAL A 279 -4.11 26.87 -3.03
C VAL A 279 -5.18 25.87 -2.54
N ALA A 280 -5.94 25.30 -3.47
CA ALA A 280 -6.98 24.32 -3.18
C ALA A 280 -6.42 23.07 -2.47
N GLY A 281 -5.38 22.43 -3.01
CA GLY A 281 -4.79 21.23 -2.41
C GLY A 281 -3.89 21.46 -1.19
N LEU A 282 -3.42 22.70 -0.96
CA LEU A 282 -2.61 23.03 0.24
C LEU A 282 -3.43 23.57 1.42
N HIS A 283 -4.56 24.25 1.15
CA HIS A 283 -5.35 24.93 2.17
C HIS A 283 -6.82 24.48 2.23
N HIS A 284 -7.57 24.53 1.12
CA HIS A 284 -9.03 24.29 1.16
C HIS A 284 -9.43 22.82 1.26
N MET A 285 -8.64 21.94 0.66
CA MET A 285 -8.93 20.51 0.49
C MET A 285 -7.67 19.64 0.72
N PRO A 286 -6.97 19.79 1.86
CA PRO A 286 -5.71 19.08 2.14
C PRO A 286 -5.91 17.56 2.26
N ASP A 287 -7.13 17.11 2.51
CA ASP A 287 -7.51 15.70 2.66
C ASP A 287 -7.94 15.04 1.34
N CYS A 288 -8.23 15.83 0.29
CA CYS A 288 -8.64 15.28 -1.01
C CYS A 288 -7.45 14.81 -1.85
N VAL A 289 -6.35 15.57 -1.87
CA VAL A 289 -5.09 15.19 -2.55
C VAL A 289 -3.91 15.69 -1.73
N SER A 290 -3.05 14.78 -1.28
CA SER A 290 -1.80 15.18 -0.61
C SER A 290 -0.79 15.71 -1.61
N LEU A 291 -0.59 17.02 -1.64
CA LEU A 291 0.49 17.65 -2.41
C LEU A 291 1.86 17.57 -1.70
N LEU A 292 1.93 16.93 -0.52
CA LEU A 292 2.97 17.18 0.48
C LEU A 292 3.55 15.96 1.23
N ARG A 293 2.95 14.77 1.15
CA ARG A 293 3.38 13.62 1.99
C ARG A 293 3.90 12.44 1.18
N GLY A 294 5.22 12.31 1.08
CA GLY A 294 5.92 11.03 0.92
C GLY A 294 5.34 10.07 -0.12
N GLU A 295 5.01 8.84 0.31
CA GLU A 295 4.54 7.77 -0.59
C GLU A 295 3.13 7.98 -1.15
N HIS A 296 2.32 8.85 -0.53
CA HIS A 296 0.97 9.24 -0.97
C HIS A 296 0.94 10.59 -1.71
N GLY A 297 2.10 11.22 -1.93
CA GLY A 297 2.23 12.53 -2.53
C GLY A 297 2.28 12.49 -4.05
N PHE A 298 1.46 13.33 -4.71
CA PHE A 298 1.39 13.41 -6.17
C PHE A 298 2.78 13.65 -6.78
N ARG A 299 3.22 12.73 -7.65
CA ARG A 299 4.66 12.49 -7.89
C ARG A 299 5.40 13.66 -8.55
N TRP A 300 4.71 14.55 -9.26
CA TRP A 300 5.32 15.71 -9.92
C TRP A 300 5.80 16.79 -8.93
N PHE A 301 5.36 16.74 -7.67
CA PHE A 301 5.73 17.72 -6.65
C PHE A 301 6.89 17.31 -5.75
N ARG A 302 7.42 16.09 -5.87
CA ARG A 302 8.47 15.57 -4.96
C ARG A 302 9.75 16.43 -4.93
N SER A 303 10.15 17.01 -6.06
CA SER A 303 11.30 17.94 -6.12
C SER A 303 11.00 19.33 -5.55
N LYS A 304 9.73 19.65 -5.31
CA LYS A 304 9.24 20.96 -4.82
C LYS A 304 8.66 20.87 -3.41
N GLU A 305 8.72 19.72 -2.75
CA GLU A 305 8.17 19.49 -1.42
C GLU A 305 8.57 20.59 -0.40
N PRO A 306 9.85 21.04 -0.31
CA PRO A 306 10.22 22.12 0.62
C PRO A 306 9.51 23.46 0.33
N ILE A 307 9.34 23.81 -0.96
CA ILE A 307 8.65 25.03 -1.38
C ILE A 307 7.16 24.93 -1.03
N LEU A 308 6.54 23.77 -1.28
CA LEU A 308 5.14 23.53 -0.98
C LEU A 308 4.86 23.51 0.53
N GLN A 309 5.74 22.92 1.34
CA GLN A 309 5.63 22.96 2.79
C GLN A 309 5.68 24.42 3.26
N ARG A 310 6.62 25.22 2.73
CA ARG A 310 6.72 26.65 3.00
C ARG A 310 5.46 27.41 2.60
N ILE A 311 4.91 27.17 1.40
CA ILE A 311 3.64 27.78 0.94
C ILE A 311 2.50 27.42 1.91
N ARG A 312 2.32 26.13 2.26
CA ARG A 312 1.25 25.70 3.17
C ARG A 312 1.34 26.36 4.54
N THR A 313 2.52 26.40 5.15
CA THR A 313 2.70 27.05 6.46
C THR A 313 2.28 28.51 6.42
N HIS A 314 2.59 29.24 5.36
CA HIS A 314 2.15 30.63 5.19
C HIS A 314 0.65 30.74 4.90
N LEU A 315 0.08 29.88 4.05
CA LEU A 315 -1.37 29.83 3.80
C LEU A 315 -2.19 29.50 5.06
N GLN A 316 -1.61 28.79 6.04
CA GLN A 316 -2.26 28.51 7.33
C GLN A 316 -2.16 29.66 8.34
N LEU A 317 -1.36 30.69 8.06
CA LEU A 317 -1.20 31.89 8.90
C LEU A 317 -1.98 33.10 8.36
N LEU A 318 -2.54 33.01 7.14
CA LEU A 318 -3.37 34.06 6.56
C LEU A 318 -4.83 33.97 7.01
N ASP A 319 -5.49 35.12 7.04
CA ASP A 319 -6.93 35.26 7.18
C ASP A 319 -7.68 35.03 5.85
N ASP A 320 -8.98 34.73 5.93
CA ASP A 320 -9.84 34.45 4.77
C ASP A 320 -9.87 35.59 3.74
N SER A 321 -9.75 36.85 4.17
CA SER A 321 -9.68 38.02 3.27
C SER A 321 -8.38 38.05 2.49
N SER A 322 -7.24 37.81 3.15
CA SER A 322 -5.93 37.69 2.49
C SER A 322 -5.86 36.50 1.53
N ILE A 323 -6.46 35.35 1.89
CA ILE A 323 -6.56 34.19 0.99
C ILE A 323 -7.43 34.51 -0.23
N THR A 324 -8.58 35.16 -0.03
CA THR A 324 -9.46 35.62 -1.12
C THR A 324 -8.75 36.62 -2.04
N LEU A 325 -7.90 37.50 -1.50
CA LEU A 325 -7.08 38.43 -2.28
C LEU A 325 -5.99 37.69 -3.07
N LEU A 326 -5.31 36.72 -2.46
CA LEU A 326 -4.32 35.86 -3.14
C LEU A 326 -4.95 35.08 -4.30
N GLU A 327 -6.12 34.46 -4.08
CA GLU A 327 -6.85 33.74 -5.13
C GLU A 327 -7.16 34.66 -6.33
N LYS A 328 -7.58 35.91 -6.08
CA LYS A 328 -7.79 36.90 -7.14
C LYS A 328 -6.50 37.29 -7.87
N MET A 329 -5.40 37.51 -7.14
CA MET A 329 -4.08 37.79 -7.75
C MET A 329 -3.59 36.62 -8.64
N LEU A 330 -3.91 35.37 -8.29
CA LEU A 330 -3.51 34.20 -9.07
C LEU A 330 -4.28 34.06 -10.40
N VAL A 331 -5.48 34.64 -10.49
CA VAL A 331 -6.29 34.73 -11.72
C VAL A 331 -5.91 35.96 -12.54
N ASP A 332 -5.83 37.12 -11.88
CA ASP A 332 -5.49 38.40 -12.48
C ASP A 332 -4.11 38.86 -11.99
N SER A 333 -3.11 38.62 -12.85
CA SER A 333 -1.71 38.96 -12.56
C SER A 333 -1.45 40.48 -12.56
N ASP A 334 -2.33 41.31 -13.12
CA ASP A 334 -2.17 42.77 -13.09
C ASP A 334 -2.45 43.32 -11.68
N LEU A 335 -3.46 42.75 -10.97
CA LEU A 335 -3.70 43.03 -9.55
C LEU A 335 -2.47 42.73 -8.68
N ALA A 336 -1.70 41.69 -9.01
CA ALA A 336 -0.46 41.38 -8.28
C ALA A 336 0.57 42.52 -8.40
N THR A 337 0.64 43.19 -9.55
CA THR A 337 1.52 44.35 -9.74
C THR A 337 1.02 45.60 -9.00
N GLU A 338 -0.29 45.77 -8.81
CA GLU A 338 -0.86 46.89 -8.06
C GLU A 338 -0.60 46.75 -6.55
N VAL A 339 -0.79 45.55 -5.99
CA VAL A 339 -0.42 45.25 -4.59
C VAL A 339 1.08 45.51 -4.35
N GLN A 340 1.94 45.13 -5.31
CA GLN A 340 3.38 45.40 -5.23
C GLN A 340 3.69 46.92 -5.26
N LYS A 341 3.03 47.71 -6.11
CA LYS A 341 3.22 49.17 -6.20
C LYS A 341 2.73 49.90 -4.95
N HIS A 342 1.63 49.46 -4.34
CA HIS A 342 1.13 50.04 -3.09
C HIS A 342 1.96 49.69 -1.85
N SER A 343 2.82 48.67 -1.94
CA SER A 343 3.72 48.25 -0.85
C SER A 343 4.90 49.20 -0.61
N THR A 344 5.25 50.06 -1.59
CA THR A 344 6.42 50.96 -1.54
C THR A 344 6.06 52.44 -1.34
N PRO A 345 6.17 52.98 -0.12
CA PRO A 345 6.42 54.40 0.13
C PRO A 345 7.92 54.70 0.20
N SER A 346 8.29 55.96 -0.05
CA SER A 346 9.68 56.45 -0.15
C SER A 346 10.55 56.29 1.12
N ALA A 347 11.86 56.21 0.84
CA ALA A 347 13.01 56.47 1.72
C ALA A 347 13.38 55.41 2.79
N GLU A 348 14.61 54.92 2.64
CA GLU A 348 15.54 54.50 3.69
C GLU A 348 15.08 53.44 4.73
N GLU A 349 15.14 52.16 4.35
CA GLU A 349 15.91 51.17 5.12
C GLU A 349 16.19 49.92 4.28
N HIS A 350 17.47 49.65 3.99
CA HIS A 350 17.89 48.58 3.08
C HIS A 350 18.19 47.30 3.85
N VAL A 351 17.16 46.51 4.18
CA VAL A 351 17.34 45.12 4.65
C VAL A 351 17.65 44.24 3.44
N SER A 352 18.71 43.44 3.51
CA SER A 352 19.14 42.59 2.40
C SER A 352 18.36 41.27 2.35
N PRO A 353 17.97 40.77 1.15
CA PRO A 353 17.21 39.52 1.03
C PRO A 353 17.88 38.30 1.70
N ALA A 354 19.22 38.29 1.76
CA ALA A 354 20.01 37.24 2.37
C ALA A 354 19.93 37.17 3.92
N ALA A 355 19.32 38.17 4.57
CA ALA A 355 19.10 38.16 6.03
C ALA A 355 17.80 37.43 6.41
N GLU A 356 16.72 37.58 5.63
CA GLU A 356 15.45 36.87 5.86
C GLU A 356 15.57 35.38 5.55
N GLU A 357 16.22 35.01 4.44
CA GLU A 357 16.43 33.60 4.05
C GLU A 357 17.15 32.81 5.16
N ARG A 358 18.18 33.40 5.76
CA ARG A 358 18.93 32.81 6.90
C ARG A 358 18.11 32.73 8.20
N ALA A 359 17.16 33.63 8.41
CA ALA A 359 16.30 33.60 9.60
C ALA A 359 15.26 32.47 9.50
N LEU A 360 14.76 32.18 8.30
CA LEU A 360 13.83 31.05 8.08
C LEU A 360 14.54 29.68 8.12
N ASP A 361 15.74 29.54 7.53
CA ASP A 361 16.52 28.29 7.59
C ASP A 361 16.84 27.87 9.04
N ALA A 362 17.10 28.83 9.92
CA ALA A 362 17.33 28.59 11.35
C ALA A 362 16.07 28.03 12.06
N ALA A 363 14.87 28.49 11.67
CA ALA A 363 13.62 27.98 12.21
C ALA A 363 13.30 26.55 11.70
N HIS A 364 13.60 26.27 10.42
CA HIS A 364 13.43 24.93 9.84
C HIS A 364 14.36 23.88 10.45
N THR A 365 15.60 24.26 10.78
CA THR A 365 16.57 23.38 11.47
C THR A 365 16.03 22.92 12.84
N LEU A 366 15.47 23.84 13.64
CA LEU A 366 14.98 23.52 14.99
C LEU A 366 13.72 22.64 15.00
N ASN A 367 12.88 22.72 13.96
CA ASN A 367 11.70 21.86 13.83
C ASN A 367 12.05 20.43 13.35
N SER A 368 13.27 20.22 12.85
CA SER A 368 13.75 18.92 12.35
C SER A 368 14.33 18.03 13.46
N GLU A 369 14.77 18.62 14.58
CA GLU A 369 15.37 17.89 15.72
C GLU A 369 14.34 17.31 16.70
N SER A 370 13.04 17.57 16.52
CA SER A 370 11.98 17.17 17.46
C SER A 370 11.20 15.91 17.07
N GLU A 371 11.56 15.24 15.97
CA GLU A 371 10.85 14.05 15.46
C GLU A 371 11.65 12.73 15.57
N ILE A 372 12.67 12.67 16.44
CA ILE A 372 13.41 11.43 16.75
C ILE A 372 13.54 11.21 18.26
N THR A 373 12.50 10.68 18.90
CA THR A 373 12.55 9.67 19.99
C THR A 373 11.14 9.33 20.49
N GLU A 374 10.68 8.09 20.26
CA GLU A 374 9.59 7.53 21.06
C GLU A 374 10.16 7.02 22.40
N GLU A 375 9.72 7.59 23.53
CA GLU A 375 9.29 6.81 24.69
C GLU A 375 8.58 7.69 25.76
N THR A 376 7.49 7.15 26.32
CA THR A 376 6.67 7.66 27.45
C THR A 376 5.78 8.90 27.22
N PRO A 377 4.56 8.93 27.81
CA PRO A 377 3.58 10.00 27.58
C PRO A 377 3.90 11.27 28.39
N PRO A 378 3.87 12.47 27.80
CA PRO A 378 4.15 13.71 28.52
C PRO A 378 2.95 14.18 29.34
N THR A 379 3.19 14.49 30.62
CA THR A 379 2.26 15.21 31.48
C THR A 379 2.02 16.65 31.01
N THR A 380 0.87 17.20 31.42
CA THR A 380 0.19 18.39 30.87
C THR A 380 0.98 19.71 30.92
N GLU A 381 2.16 19.76 31.56
CA GLU A 381 2.92 21.01 31.78
C GLU A 381 3.83 21.44 30.62
N LYS A 382 4.22 20.54 29.71
CA LYS A 382 5.12 20.91 28.59
C LYS A 382 4.42 21.70 27.47
N ARG A 383 3.10 21.59 27.33
CA ARG A 383 2.32 22.29 26.27
C ARG A 383 2.26 23.81 26.50
N ALA A 384 2.44 24.28 27.73
CA ALA A 384 2.34 25.69 28.10
C ALA A 384 3.59 26.55 27.76
N ARG A 385 4.74 25.94 27.45
CA ARG A 385 6.00 26.68 27.17
C ARG A 385 6.31 26.89 25.69
N PHE A 386 5.59 26.25 24.77
CA PHE A 386 5.91 26.29 23.33
C PHE A 386 5.26 27.45 22.56
N MET A 387 4.20 28.08 23.09
CA MET A 387 3.52 29.18 22.37
C MET A 387 4.25 30.53 22.29
N PRO A 388 5.07 30.98 23.27
CA PRO A 388 5.65 32.34 23.20
C PRO A 388 6.70 32.54 22.11
N ALA A 389 7.46 31.50 21.77
CA ALA A 389 8.63 31.62 20.90
C ALA A 389 8.27 31.92 19.44
N ILE A 390 7.32 31.18 18.86
CA ILE A 390 6.82 31.41 17.49
C ILE A 390 6.11 32.76 17.39
N GLN A 391 5.37 33.13 18.44
CA GLN A 391 4.59 34.37 18.49
C GLN A 391 5.46 35.64 18.54
N THR A 392 6.75 35.53 18.87
CA THR A 392 7.70 36.66 18.93
C THR A 392 8.32 36.98 17.56
N CYS A 393 8.40 36.02 16.64
CA CYS A 393 8.92 36.24 15.27
C CYS A 393 7.85 36.67 14.26
N SER A 394 6.57 36.41 14.52
CA SER A 394 5.47 36.75 13.59
C SER A 394 5.14 38.25 13.50
N ALA A 395 5.71 39.08 14.36
CA ALA A 395 5.34 40.49 14.51
C ALA A 395 6.24 41.45 13.69
N LYS A 396 6.25 41.33 12.34
CA LYS A 396 6.51 42.47 11.40
C LYS A 396 6.50 42.20 9.88
N LEU A 397 6.13 41.02 9.36
CA LEU A 397 5.86 40.95 7.91
C LEU A 397 4.62 41.80 7.57
N ARG A 398 4.76 42.73 6.61
CA ARG A 398 3.59 43.43 6.05
C ARG A 398 2.73 42.40 5.28
N PRO A 399 1.39 42.39 5.45
CA PRO A 399 0.52 41.41 4.77
C PRO A 399 0.73 41.40 3.25
N ASP A 400 0.83 42.61 2.69
CA ASP A 400 1.07 42.95 1.30
C ASP A 400 2.35 42.30 0.72
N LEU A 401 3.44 42.23 1.50
CA LEU A 401 4.70 41.61 1.07
C LEU A 401 4.64 40.07 1.09
N GLY A 402 3.98 39.50 2.10
CA GLY A 402 3.79 38.06 2.23
C GLY A 402 2.90 37.48 1.12
N LEU A 403 1.86 38.23 0.72
CA LEU A 403 0.97 37.85 -0.39
C LEU A 403 1.70 37.84 -1.74
N HIS A 404 2.53 38.84 -2.03
CA HIS A 404 3.31 38.86 -3.27
C HIS A 404 4.36 37.73 -3.31
N TRP A 405 4.98 37.40 -2.17
CA TRP A 405 5.87 36.24 -2.07
C TRP A 405 5.12 34.92 -2.34
N LEU A 406 3.96 34.71 -1.70
CA LEU A 406 3.09 33.54 -1.93
C LEU A 406 2.66 33.41 -3.40
N PHE A 407 2.21 34.52 -4.01
CA PHE A 407 1.83 34.58 -5.42
C PHE A 407 2.96 34.08 -6.32
N ARG A 408 4.18 34.60 -6.13
CA ARG A 408 5.35 34.23 -6.95
C ARG A 408 5.72 32.74 -6.79
N ASP A 409 5.78 32.25 -5.55
CA ASP A 409 6.18 30.87 -5.28
C ASP A 409 5.10 29.88 -5.78
N ILE A 410 3.80 30.21 -5.69
CA ILE A 410 2.70 29.42 -6.27
C ILE A 410 2.78 29.40 -7.81
N CYS A 411 2.98 30.56 -8.46
CA CYS A 411 3.13 30.64 -9.92
C CYS A 411 4.34 29.82 -10.37
N SER A 412 5.50 29.94 -9.70
CA SER A 412 6.70 29.16 -10.02
C SER A 412 6.46 27.65 -9.96
N VAL A 413 5.71 27.16 -8.96
CA VAL A 413 5.38 25.74 -8.87
C VAL A 413 4.45 25.29 -9.99
N ALA A 414 3.38 26.06 -10.27
CA ALA A 414 2.34 25.72 -11.23
C ALA A 414 2.81 25.85 -12.69
N ASP A 415 3.55 26.90 -13.03
CA ASP A 415 4.02 27.17 -14.39
C ASP A 415 5.10 26.14 -14.82
N ASP A 416 5.88 25.59 -13.87
CA ASP A 416 6.78 24.44 -14.13
C ASP A 416 6.01 23.12 -14.34
N LEU A 417 4.74 22.99 -13.91
CA LEU A 417 3.92 21.85 -14.36
C LEU A 417 3.58 21.95 -15.85
N GLN A 418 3.49 23.17 -16.40
CA GLN A 418 3.17 23.42 -17.81
C GLN A 418 4.40 23.46 -18.73
N SER A 419 5.59 23.69 -18.17
CA SER A 419 6.84 23.86 -18.94
C SER A 419 7.94 22.84 -18.61
N GLY A 420 7.85 22.15 -17.48
CA GLY A 420 8.83 21.18 -16.99
C GLY A 420 8.64 19.75 -17.50
N PRO A 421 9.28 18.75 -16.86
CA PRO A 421 9.37 17.37 -17.37
C PRO A 421 8.03 16.62 -17.42
N HIS A 422 6.98 17.16 -16.80
CA HIS A 422 5.64 16.58 -16.77
C HIS A 422 4.61 17.34 -17.63
N ALA A 423 5.03 18.38 -18.35
CA ALA A 423 4.17 19.25 -19.16
C ALA A 423 3.21 18.50 -20.09
N ARG A 424 3.69 17.47 -20.80
CA ARG A 424 2.85 16.69 -21.72
C ARG A 424 1.70 15.97 -21.02
N ASP A 425 2.00 15.34 -19.88
CA ASP A 425 1.01 14.59 -19.11
C ASP A 425 0.02 15.56 -18.44
N PHE A 426 0.49 16.73 -17.98
CA PHE A 426 -0.34 17.78 -17.39
C PHE A 426 -1.29 18.46 -18.39
N VAL A 427 -0.78 18.84 -19.56
CA VAL A 427 -1.60 19.47 -20.61
C VAL A 427 -2.68 18.50 -21.12
N ALA A 428 -2.36 17.21 -21.23
CA ALA A 428 -3.36 16.18 -21.54
C ALA A 428 -4.44 16.06 -20.46
N LEU A 429 -4.06 16.16 -19.18
CA LEU A 429 -4.99 16.19 -18.05
C LEU A 429 -5.89 17.42 -18.09
N MET A 430 -5.34 18.62 -18.30
CA MET A 430 -6.14 19.86 -18.40
C MET A 430 -7.14 19.80 -19.54
N HIS A 431 -6.72 19.32 -20.73
CA HIS A 431 -7.64 19.15 -21.86
C HIS A 431 -8.77 18.19 -21.53
N ARG A 432 -8.48 17.05 -20.87
CA ARG A 432 -9.51 16.12 -20.43
C ARG A 432 -10.49 16.78 -19.45
N VAL A 433 -9.99 17.47 -18.42
CA VAL A 433 -10.84 18.13 -17.41
C VAL A 433 -11.73 19.20 -18.04
N PHE A 434 -11.17 20.11 -18.84
CA PHE A 434 -11.95 21.19 -19.45
C PHE A 434 -12.98 20.63 -20.44
N SER A 435 -12.69 19.53 -21.15
CA SER A 435 -13.67 18.85 -22.00
C SER A 435 -14.83 18.22 -21.21
N MET A 436 -14.58 17.58 -20.07
CA MET A 436 -15.67 17.07 -19.21
C MET A 436 -16.62 18.20 -18.81
N HIS A 437 -16.05 19.33 -18.35
CA HIS A 437 -16.82 20.52 -17.96
C HIS A 437 -17.44 21.30 -19.14
N ALA A 438 -17.05 20.99 -20.38
CA ALA A 438 -17.67 21.53 -21.59
C ALA A 438 -18.93 20.75 -22.03
N GLU A 439 -19.03 19.47 -21.67
CA GLU A 439 -20.19 18.62 -22.01
C GLU A 439 -21.33 18.75 -20.98
N ASP A 440 -21.03 19.01 -19.69
CA ASP A 440 -22.02 19.05 -18.59
C ASP A 440 -22.74 20.42 -18.38
N GLY A 441 -22.55 21.39 -19.27
CA GLY A 441 -22.78 22.82 -18.98
C GLY A 441 -24.11 23.48 -19.40
N ASP A 442 -25.26 23.15 -18.80
CA ASP A 442 -26.26 24.19 -18.41
C ASP A 442 -27.31 23.73 -17.36
N PRO A 443 -27.15 24.11 -16.06
CA PRO A 443 -28.17 23.91 -15.03
C PRO A 443 -29.35 24.90 -15.07
N LYS A 444 -29.39 25.89 -15.98
CA LYS A 444 -30.40 26.97 -16.01
C LYS A 444 -31.26 27.01 -17.28
N GLY A 445 -31.39 25.88 -17.99
CA GLY A 445 -32.20 25.76 -19.21
C GLY A 445 -33.59 25.12 -19.07
N LYS A 446 -33.94 24.47 -17.94
CA LYS A 446 -35.23 23.76 -17.78
C LYS A 446 -36.40 24.66 -17.39
N GLY A 447 -36.70 25.62 -18.28
CA GLY A 447 -37.94 26.39 -18.26
C GLY A 447 -39.16 25.51 -18.59
N ASN A 448 -40.22 25.66 -17.80
CA ASN A 448 -41.52 25.01 -17.95
C ASN A 448 -42.01 24.89 -19.41
N THR A 449 -42.20 23.66 -19.89
CA THR A 449 -43.13 23.35 -21.01
C THR A 449 -44.08 22.24 -20.59
N VAL A 450 -45.17 22.64 -19.92
CA VAL A 450 -46.37 21.80 -19.76
C VAL A 450 -47.02 21.64 -21.14
N GLY A 451 -46.62 20.60 -21.86
CA GLY A 451 -47.15 20.26 -23.19
C GLY A 451 -48.30 19.26 -23.09
N ALA A 452 -49.53 19.75 -23.01
CA ALA A 452 -50.71 18.89 -23.05
C ALA A 452 -51.01 18.38 -24.47
N ARG A 453 -51.23 17.06 -24.64
CA ARG A 453 -52.27 16.40 -25.47
C ARG A 453 -51.98 14.91 -25.65
N GLY A 454 -53.02 14.08 -25.59
CA GLY A 454 -52.90 12.63 -25.80
C GLY A 454 -54.10 11.80 -25.34
N ALA A 455 -55.32 12.31 -25.51
CA ALA A 455 -56.55 11.53 -25.37
C ALA A 455 -57.17 11.33 -26.76
N ASP A 456 -57.72 10.13 -26.99
CA ASP A 456 -58.53 9.67 -28.14
C ASP A 456 -57.84 9.74 -29.53
N THR A 457 -57.78 8.68 -30.34
CA THR A 457 -58.93 7.90 -30.84
C THR A 457 -58.46 6.62 -31.57
N ILE A 458 -59.33 5.59 -31.61
CA ILE A 458 -59.23 4.26 -32.27
C ILE A 458 -58.39 3.23 -31.50
#